data_AF-A0A8J4SXV2-F1
#
_entry.id   AF-A0A8J4SXV2-F1
#
_cell.length_a   1.000
_cell.length_b   1.000
_cell.length_c   1.000
_cell.angle_alpha   90.00
_cell.angle_beta   90.00
_cell.angle_gamma   90.00
#
_symmetry.space_group_name_H-M   'P 1'
#
loop_
_entity.id
_entity.type
_entity.pdbx_description
1 polymer ?
#
loop_
_entity_poly.entity_id
_entity_poly.type
_entity_poly.pdbx_seq_one_letter_code
_entity_poly.pdbx_strand_id
1 'polypeptide(L)'
;MRMMKSDVSFGILAAVMIIVFVDITCVRSLTISTHWNKKENTSEAKQSELTHSMSKVPFYKLISYFVTQTLQHDPKVHDVGLTTLAYYTHIYHAWLDVEPRFTVVATDSTGNELVGANMVLELTKLARMYAPGNITRVLDFVIPCYNSVKPKVHSNVPGYISTLQAFASENVYRSLIKLTTKQFLELAAPGSYHLLWANSTTS
;
A
#
# COMPACT_ATOMS: atom_id res chain seq x y z
N MET A 1 58.09 -10.53 -16.08
CA MET A 1 57.13 -9.55 -16.64
C MET A 1 55.78 -10.25 -16.78
N ARG A 2 54.97 -10.26 -15.71
CA ARG A 2 53.61 -10.83 -15.69
C ARG A 2 52.65 -9.64 -15.61
N MET A 3 51.82 -9.47 -16.64
CA MET A 3 50.71 -8.53 -16.60
C MET A 3 49.66 -9.05 -15.61
N MET A 4 49.45 -8.35 -14.51
CA MET A 4 48.26 -8.51 -13.67
C MET A 4 47.11 -7.76 -14.35
N LYS A 5 46.05 -8.49 -14.72
CA LYS A 5 44.74 -7.91 -15.01
C LYS A 5 44.18 -7.37 -13.71
N SER A 6 43.84 -6.08 -13.67
CA SER A 6 43.02 -5.50 -12.62
C SER A 6 41.56 -5.80 -12.93
N ASP A 7 40.97 -6.75 -12.23
CA ASP A 7 39.51 -6.92 -12.21
C ASP A 7 38.93 -5.79 -11.35
N VAL A 8 38.37 -4.78 -12.02
CA VAL A 8 37.52 -3.78 -11.39
C VAL A 8 36.18 -4.45 -11.12
N SER A 9 35.99 -4.93 -9.89
CA SER A 9 34.69 -5.39 -9.41
C SER A 9 33.79 -4.17 -9.23
N PHE A 10 32.88 -3.95 -10.19
CA PHE A 10 31.73 -3.07 -10.01
C PHE A 10 30.79 -3.71 -8.99
N GLY A 11 30.92 -3.30 -7.73
CA GLY A 11 29.94 -3.60 -6.68
C GLY A 11 28.62 -2.92 -7.01
N ILE A 12 27.69 -3.67 -7.60
CA ILE A 12 26.29 -3.26 -7.69
C ILE A 12 25.75 -3.30 -6.25
N LEU A 13 25.67 -2.15 -5.60
CA LEU A 13 24.83 -1.94 -4.43
C LEU A 13 23.38 -2.22 -4.85
N ALA A 14 22.94 -3.46 -4.71
CA ALA A 14 21.54 -3.81 -4.87
C ALA A 14 20.75 -3.06 -3.79
N ALA A 15 19.93 -2.09 -4.21
CA ALA A 15 19.00 -1.40 -3.35
C ALA A 15 18.03 -2.44 -2.77
N VAL A 16 18.18 -2.79 -1.50
CA VAL A 16 17.26 -3.69 -0.79
C VAL A 16 15.98 -2.91 -0.54
N MET A 17 14.98 -3.07 -1.41
CA MET A 17 13.62 -2.61 -1.16
C MET A 17 12.83 -3.70 -0.45
N ILE A 18 12.16 -3.34 0.63
CA ILE A 18 11.49 -4.28 1.54
C ILE A 18 10.00 -4.00 1.54
N ILE A 19 9.22 -5.05 1.25
CA ILE A 19 7.77 -5.07 1.46
C ILE A 19 7.49 -5.90 2.71
N VAL A 20 6.72 -5.34 3.64
CA VAL A 20 6.39 -6.01 4.90
C VAL A 20 4.88 -6.14 5.05
N PHE A 21 4.42 -7.36 5.29
CA PHE A 21 3.02 -7.70 5.54
C PHE A 21 2.68 -7.55 7.02
N VAL A 22 1.54 -6.92 7.33
CA VAL A 22 1.01 -6.76 8.68
C VAL A 22 -0.41 -7.32 8.75
N ASP A 23 -0.67 -8.22 9.69
CA ASP A 23 -1.97 -8.84 9.94
C ASP A 23 -2.69 -8.22 11.17
N ILE A 24 -4.00 -8.44 11.28
CA ILE A 24 -4.91 -8.03 12.38
C ILE A 24 -4.39 -8.42 13.76
N THR A 25 -3.69 -9.55 13.87
CA THR A 25 -3.13 -9.98 15.16
C THR A 25 -1.81 -9.29 15.52
N CYS A 26 -1.22 -8.47 14.63
CA CYS A 26 0.10 -7.82 14.78
C CYS A 26 1.28 -8.79 15.03
N VAL A 27 1.00 -10.09 15.19
CA VAL A 27 1.87 -11.10 15.81
C VAL A 27 2.17 -12.28 14.88
N ARG A 28 1.54 -12.39 13.70
CA ARG A 28 1.82 -13.49 12.76
C ARG A 28 2.24 -13.02 11.35
N SER A 29 3.41 -13.52 10.97
CA SER A 29 4.04 -13.61 9.65
C SER A 29 4.65 -12.33 9.06
N LEU A 30 5.90 -12.05 9.49
CA LEU A 30 6.87 -11.34 8.65
C LEU A 30 7.22 -12.20 7.44
N THR A 31 6.77 -11.79 6.25
CA THR A 31 7.41 -12.23 4.99
C THR A 31 8.13 -11.03 4.40
N ILE A 32 9.43 -10.94 4.65
CA ILE A 32 10.31 -10.01 3.94
C ILE A 32 10.53 -10.62 2.55
N SER A 33 9.86 -10.10 1.53
CA SER A 33 10.19 -10.46 0.15
C SER A 33 11.28 -9.54 -0.36
N THR A 34 12.51 -10.04 -0.46
CA THR A 34 13.62 -9.39 -1.19
C THR A 34 13.71 -9.85 -2.65
N HIS A 35 12.87 -10.79 -3.07
CA HIS A 35 12.86 -11.37 -4.41
C HIS A 35 11.43 -11.63 -4.88
N TRP A 36 10.89 -10.72 -5.70
CA TRP A 36 9.74 -11.03 -6.54
C TRP A 36 10.23 -11.88 -7.73
N ASN A 37 9.99 -13.19 -7.67
CA ASN A 37 10.26 -14.09 -8.79
C ASN A 37 9.29 -13.80 -9.95
N LYS A 38 9.85 -13.41 -11.10
CA LYS A 38 9.14 -13.13 -12.36
C LYS A 38 8.67 -14.41 -13.07
N LYS A 39 7.94 -15.30 -12.39
CA LYS A 39 7.29 -16.44 -13.05
C LYS A 39 5.93 -16.73 -12.45
N GLU A 40 4.89 -16.29 -13.16
CA GLU A 40 3.60 -16.97 -13.19
C GLU A 40 3.01 -16.84 -14.60
N ASN A 41 2.77 -18.00 -15.21
CA ASN A 41 2.20 -18.17 -16.54
C ASN A 41 0.66 -18.07 -16.48
N THR A 42 0.11 -17.25 -17.37
CA THR A 42 -1.09 -17.47 -18.19
C THR A 42 -2.24 -18.32 -17.62
N SER A 43 -3.26 -17.64 -17.06
CA SER A 43 -4.65 -17.82 -17.51
C SER A 43 -5.38 -16.48 -17.36
N GLU A 44 -5.58 -15.77 -18.48
CA GLU A 44 -6.28 -14.49 -18.54
C GLU A 44 -7.79 -14.73 -18.42
N ALA A 45 -8.27 -14.89 -17.19
CA ALA A 45 -9.66 -14.60 -16.88
C ALA A 45 -9.85 -13.08 -17.01
N LYS A 46 -10.72 -12.65 -17.95
CA LYS A 46 -11.15 -11.26 -18.23
C LYS A 46 -10.80 -10.30 -17.10
N GLN A 47 -9.62 -9.71 -17.22
CA GLN A 47 -9.04 -8.87 -16.20
C GLN A 47 -9.78 -7.53 -16.27
N SER A 48 -10.50 -7.17 -15.20
CA SER A 48 -11.01 -5.81 -15.03
C SER A 48 -9.88 -4.84 -15.37
N GLU A 49 -10.11 -3.94 -16.32
CA GLU A 49 -9.10 -3.02 -16.81
C GLU A 49 -8.67 -2.12 -15.64
N LEU A 50 -7.55 -2.48 -15.01
CA LEU A 50 -7.01 -1.80 -13.84
C LEU A 50 -6.48 -0.44 -14.31
N THR A 51 -7.33 0.58 -14.22
CA THR A 51 -7.04 1.84 -14.89
C THR A 51 -6.17 2.73 -14.00
N HIS A 52 -4.93 2.95 -14.45
CA HIS A 52 -3.79 3.58 -13.76
C HIS A 52 -3.96 5.02 -13.25
N SER A 53 -5.13 5.66 -13.27
CA SER A 53 -5.21 7.09 -12.96
C SER A 53 -6.40 7.49 -12.11
N MET A 54 -6.08 8.04 -10.94
CA MET A 54 -7.02 8.78 -10.08
C MET A 54 -7.78 9.88 -10.85
N SER A 55 -7.24 10.36 -11.98
CA SER A 55 -7.84 11.44 -12.78
C SER A 55 -9.10 11.04 -13.55
N LYS A 56 -9.36 9.74 -13.76
CA LYS A 56 -10.51 9.26 -14.55
C LYS A 56 -11.79 9.14 -13.73
N VAL A 57 -11.70 9.15 -12.40
CA VAL A 57 -12.84 9.00 -11.51
C VAL A 57 -13.08 10.29 -10.74
N PRO A 58 -14.32 10.82 -10.69
CA PRO A 58 -14.63 11.97 -9.87
C PRO A 58 -14.19 11.76 -8.42
N PHE A 59 -13.45 12.72 -7.86
CA PHE A 59 -12.84 12.58 -6.53
C PHE A 59 -13.85 12.22 -5.44
N TYR A 60 -15.04 12.84 -5.43
CA TYR A 60 -16.09 12.53 -4.46
C TYR A 60 -16.57 11.07 -4.54
N LYS A 61 -16.60 10.46 -5.74
CA LYS A 61 -16.94 9.04 -5.93
C LYS A 61 -15.88 8.15 -5.30
N LEU A 62 -14.60 8.49 -5.49
CA LEU A 62 -13.47 7.79 -4.86
C LEU A 62 -13.56 7.79 -3.35
N ILE A 63 -13.76 8.95 -2.74
CA ILE A 63 -13.90 9.06 -1.29
C ILE A 63 -15.11 8.27 -0.80
N SER A 64 -16.27 8.43 -1.45
CA SER A 64 -17.50 7.74 -1.07
C SER A 64 -17.35 6.21 -1.15
N TYR A 65 -16.76 5.70 -2.23
CA TYR A 65 -16.49 4.27 -2.40
C TYR A 65 -15.56 3.76 -1.29
N PHE A 66 -14.42 4.44 -1.10
CA PHE A 66 -13.41 4.02 -0.13
C PHE A 66 -13.95 4.00 1.30
N VAL A 67 -14.66 5.06 1.70
CA VAL A 67 -15.32 5.17 3.00
C VAL A 67 -16.31 4.04 3.22
N THR A 68 -17.18 3.79 2.24
CA THR A 68 -18.21 2.75 2.34
C THR A 68 -17.58 1.37 2.49
N GLN A 69 -16.61 1.03 1.64
CA GLN A 69 -15.95 -0.27 1.67
C GLN A 69 -15.17 -0.50 2.96
N THR A 70 -14.39 0.49 3.41
CA THR A 70 -13.58 0.35 4.63
C THR A 70 -14.42 0.36 5.90
N LEU A 71 -15.51 1.15 5.97
CA LEU A 71 -16.44 1.08 7.11
C LEU A 71 -17.16 -0.26 7.21
N GLN A 72 -17.45 -0.93 6.09
CA GLN A 72 -18.20 -2.18 6.09
C GLN A 72 -17.32 -3.42 6.27
N HIS A 73 -16.07 -3.36 5.81
CA HIS A 73 -15.24 -4.56 5.64
C HIS A 73 -13.87 -4.49 6.33
N ASP A 74 -13.40 -3.30 6.74
CA ASP A 74 -12.10 -3.18 7.42
C ASP A 74 -12.29 -3.12 8.94
N PRO A 75 -11.91 -4.18 9.69
CA PRO A 75 -12.09 -4.22 11.14
C PRO A 75 -11.30 -3.13 11.87
N LYS A 76 -10.22 -2.60 11.28
CA LYS A 76 -9.47 -1.48 11.86
C LYS A 76 -10.31 -0.21 11.99
N VAL A 77 -11.37 -0.09 11.19
CA VAL A 77 -12.22 1.10 11.11
C VAL A 77 -13.60 0.81 11.66
N HIS A 78 -14.23 -0.28 11.19
CA HIS A 78 -15.58 -0.68 11.58
C HIS A 78 -15.75 -0.77 13.10
N ASP A 79 -14.79 -1.39 13.80
CA ASP A 79 -14.92 -1.72 15.22
C ASP A 79 -14.65 -0.52 16.15
N VAL A 80 -14.17 0.60 15.62
CA VAL A 80 -13.81 1.80 16.40
C VAL A 80 -15.01 2.71 16.66
N GLY A 81 -16.16 2.43 16.02
CA GLY A 81 -17.41 3.16 16.25
C GLY A 81 -17.36 4.62 15.80
N LEU A 82 -16.73 4.89 14.67
CA LEU A 82 -16.65 6.23 14.08
C LEU A 82 -17.98 6.59 13.40
N THR A 83 -18.38 7.87 13.49
CA THR A 83 -19.51 8.34 12.68
C THR A 83 -19.08 8.43 11.21
N THR A 84 -19.99 8.09 10.29
CA THR A 84 -19.70 8.11 8.85
C THR A 84 -19.20 9.48 8.39
N LEU A 85 -19.78 10.57 8.89
CA LEU A 85 -19.37 11.93 8.52
C LEU A 85 -17.95 12.25 8.97
N ALA A 86 -17.60 11.93 10.23
CA ALA A 86 -16.25 12.17 10.74
C ALA A 86 -15.22 11.37 9.94
N TYR A 87 -15.50 10.09 9.70
CA TYR A 87 -14.61 9.23 8.93
C TYR A 87 -14.49 9.67 7.47
N TYR A 88 -15.59 10.11 6.83
CA TYR A 88 -15.57 10.65 5.48
C TYR A 88 -14.63 11.86 5.37
N THR A 89 -14.74 12.83 6.28
CA THR A 89 -13.86 14.01 6.29
C THR A 89 -12.40 13.61 6.46
N HIS A 90 -12.10 12.63 7.33
CA HIS A 90 -10.72 12.13 7.48
C HIS A 90 -10.20 11.50 6.20
N ILE A 91 -10.96 10.60 5.57
CA ILE A 91 -10.54 9.95 4.32
C ILE A 91 -10.40 10.98 3.20
N TYR A 92 -11.29 11.97 3.11
CA TYR A 92 -11.16 13.07 2.15
C TYR A 92 -9.80 13.77 2.28
N HIS A 93 -9.41 14.18 3.50
CA HIS A 93 -8.12 14.82 3.73
C HIS A 93 -6.93 13.89 3.53
N ALA A 94 -7.05 12.62 3.94
CA ALA A 94 -6.03 11.59 3.72
C ALA A 94 -5.69 11.44 2.24
N TRP A 95 -6.73 11.41 1.39
CA TRP A 95 -6.60 11.27 -0.05
C TRP A 95 -5.92 12.47 -0.72
N LEU A 96 -5.92 13.65 -0.09
CA LEU A 96 -5.17 14.82 -0.57
C LEU A 96 -3.66 14.69 -0.31
N ASP A 97 -3.26 13.89 0.68
CA ASP A 97 -1.88 13.74 1.14
C ASP A 97 -1.16 12.51 0.57
N VAL A 98 -1.85 11.70 -0.24
CA VAL A 98 -1.33 10.45 -0.83
C VAL A 98 -0.07 10.66 -1.65
N GLU A 99 0.71 9.60 -1.79
CA GLU A 99 1.78 9.53 -2.78
C GLU A 99 1.17 9.04 -4.11
N PRO A 100 0.93 9.93 -5.09
CA PRO A 100 0.23 9.58 -6.31
C PRO A 100 0.98 8.56 -7.17
N ARG A 101 2.31 8.45 -7.02
CA ARG A 101 3.11 7.49 -7.80
C ARG A 101 2.87 6.03 -7.41
N PHE A 102 2.42 5.78 -6.19
CA PHE A 102 2.20 4.43 -5.66
C PHE A 102 0.72 4.14 -5.39
N THR A 103 -0.12 5.17 -5.40
CA THR A 103 -1.55 5.03 -5.15
C THR A 103 -2.26 4.51 -6.40
N VAL A 104 -3.03 3.44 -6.25
CA VAL A 104 -3.68 2.74 -7.36
C VAL A 104 -5.19 2.78 -7.19
N VAL A 105 -5.90 3.03 -8.27
CA VAL A 105 -7.36 2.95 -8.37
C VAL A 105 -7.71 1.94 -9.47
N ALA A 106 -8.76 1.17 -9.27
CA ALA A 106 -9.28 0.18 -10.21
C ALA A 106 -10.75 0.49 -10.53
N THR A 107 -11.09 0.44 -11.81
CA THR A 107 -12.45 0.60 -12.32
C THR A 107 -12.93 -0.70 -12.95
N ASP A 108 -14.24 -0.81 -13.11
CA ASP A 108 -14.85 -1.85 -13.92
C ASP A 108 -14.45 -1.74 -15.40
N SER A 109 -14.88 -2.69 -16.23
CA SER A 109 -14.61 -2.69 -17.67
C SER A 109 -15.20 -1.50 -18.43
N THR A 110 -16.14 -0.76 -17.82
CA THR A 110 -16.71 0.45 -18.43
C THR A 110 -15.90 1.71 -18.07
N GLY A 111 -15.00 1.62 -17.09
CA GLY A 111 -14.21 2.74 -16.58
C GLY A 111 -15.00 3.72 -15.70
N ASN A 112 -16.28 3.44 -15.42
CA ASN A 112 -17.18 4.38 -14.76
C ASN A 112 -17.34 4.11 -13.28
N GLU A 113 -17.21 2.84 -12.87
CA GLU A 113 -17.48 2.41 -11.51
C GLU A 113 -16.21 1.91 -10.83
N LEU A 114 -16.02 2.33 -9.59
CA LEU A 114 -14.88 1.92 -8.78
C LEU A 114 -15.07 0.49 -8.30
N VAL A 115 -14.05 -0.33 -8.53
CA VAL A 115 -14.01 -1.72 -8.03
C VAL A 115 -12.87 -1.93 -7.04
N GLY A 116 -11.96 -0.95 -6.91
CA GLY A 116 -10.95 -0.96 -5.88
C GLY A 116 -10.07 0.29 -5.83
N ALA A 117 -9.41 0.49 -4.70
CA ALA A 117 -8.44 1.54 -4.48
C ALA A 117 -7.47 1.14 -3.37
N ASN A 118 -6.18 1.34 -3.60
CA ASN A 118 -5.12 1.18 -2.61
C ASN A 118 -4.46 2.53 -2.38
N MET A 119 -4.72 3.10 -1.21
CA MET A 119 -4.18 4.39 -0.80
C MET A 119 -2.77 4.20 -0.26
N VAL A 120 -1.77 4.87 -0.86
CA VAL A 120 -0.39 4.84 -0.38
C VAL A 120 -0.01 6.19 0.18
N LEU A 121 0.54 6.18 1.40
CA LEU A 121 1.03 7.36 2.09
C LEU A 121 2.49 7.18 2.46
N GLU A 122 3.21 8.29 2.61
CA GLU A 122 4.48 8.25 3.32
C GLU A 122 4.22 8.13 4.83
N LEU A 123 5.01 7.31 5.53
CA LEU A 123 4.83 6.98 6.94
C LEU A 123 4.83 8.23 7.84
N THR A 124 5.61 9.25 7.47
CA THR A 124 5.65 10.55 8.16
C THR A 124 4.32 11.31 8.11
N LYS A 125 3.44 10.99 7.15
CA LYS A 125 2.10 11.56 7.01
C LYS A 125 1.01 10.75 7.72
N LEU A 126 1.32 9.54 8.20
CA LEU A 126 0.33 8.68 8.85
C LEU A 126 -0.34 9.37 10.06
N ALA A 127 0.44 10.10 10.87
CA ALA A 127 -0.09 10.86 11.99
C ALA A 127 -1.02 12.00 11.57
N ARG A 128 -0.90 12.51 10.33
CA ARG A 128 -1.77 13.55 9.77
C ARG A 128 -3.08 12.98 9.21
N MET A 129 -3.10 11.69 8.86
CA MET A 129 -4.26 11.01 8.28
C MET A 129 -5.45 10.91 9.25
N TYR A 130 -5.19 10.88 10.56
CA TYR A 130 -6.21 10.67 11.57
C TYR A 130 -6.16 11.81 12.60
N ALA A 131 -7.09 12.75 12.48
CA ALA A 131 -7.15 13.92 13.37
C ALA A 131 -7.67 13.54 14.79
N PRO A 132 -7.76 14.47 15.74
CA PRO A 132 -8.14 14.17 17.13
C PRO A 132 -9.54 13.54 17.24
N GLY A 133 -9.72 12.60 18.18
CA GLY A 133 -11.01 11.93 18.45
C GLY A 133 -10.88 10.40 18.46
N ASN A 134 -11.98 9.66 18.36
CA ASN A 134 -11.94 8.18 18.39
C ASN A 134 -11.07 7.57 17.29
N ILE A 135 -10.80 8.32 16.21
CA ILE A 135 -9.97 7.85 15.10
C ILE A 135 -8.49 7.77 15.48
N THR A 136 -8.04 8.48 16.52
CA THR A 136 -6.68 8.30 17.06
C THR A 136 -6.48 6.91 17.63
N ARG A 137 -7.54 6.21 18.06
CA ARG A 137 -7.45 4.81 18.50
C ARG A 137 -7.02 3.86 17.38
N VAL A 138 -7.36 4.18 16.13
CA VAL A 138 -6.85 3.45 14.96
C VAL A 138 -5.35 3.62 14.86
N LEU A 139 -4.83 4.84 15.05
CA LEU A 139 -3.40 5.12 15.06
C LEU A 139 -2.66 4.46 16.21
N ASP A 140 -3.22 4.55 17.41
CA ASP A 140 -2.67 3.93 18.62
C ASP A 140 -2.53 2.41 18.43
N PHE A 141 -3.41 1.81 17.61
CA PHE A 141 -3.32 0.42 17.21
C PHE A 141 -2.30 0.16 16.08
N VAL A 142 -2.37 0.89 14.96
CA VAL A 142 -1.56 0.56 13.77
C VAL A 142 -0.11 1.03 13.83
N ILE A 143 0.19 2.16 14.49
CA ILE A 143 1.54 2.73 14.55
C ILE A 143 2.51 1.76 15.24
N PRO A 144 2.19 1.18 16.43
CA PRO A 144 3.06 0.20 17.05
C PRO A 144 3.35 -1.02 16.16
N CYS A 145 2.34 -1.49 15.41
CA CYS A 145 2.51 -2.60 14.47
C CYS A 145 3.46 -2.26 13.33
N TYR A 146 3.34 -1.06 12.74
CA TYR A 146 4.31 -0.63 11.73
C TYR A 146 5.71 -0.44 12.30
N ASN A 147 5.83 0.08 13.51
CA ASN A 147 7.13 0.25 14.16
C ASN A 147 7.81 -1.08 14.50
N SER A 148 7.06 -2.14 14.83
CA SER A 148 7.63 -3.45 15.16
C SER A 148 8.18 -4.18 13.93
N VAL A 149 7.62 -3.91 12.75
CA VAL A 149 8.02 -4.56 11.49
C VAL A 149 8.87 -3.67 10.58
N LYS A 150 9.00 -2.38 10.90
CA LYS A 150 9.81 -1.42 10.14
C LYS A 150 11.25 -1.96 10.04
N PRO A 151 11.82 -2.05 8.82
CA PRO A 151 13.19 -2.52 8.67
C PRO A 151 14.18 -1.57 9.36
N LYS A 152 15.24 -2.12 9.95
CA LYS A 152 16.35 -1.37 10.55
C LYS A 152 17.26 -0.77 9.46
N VAL A 153 16.71 0.07 8.59
CA VAL A 153 17.45 0.84 7.59
C VAL A 153 17.85 2.20 8.18
N HIS A 154 18.84 2.87 7.57
CA HIS A 154 19.27 4.22 7.97
C HIS A 154 18.07 5.17 8.15
N SER A 155 18.13 6.04 9.16
CA SER A 155 17.03 6.90 9.62
C SER A 155 16.47 7.90 8.60
N ASN A 156 17.07 8.01 7.40
CA ASN A 156 16.78 9.06 6.42
C ASN A 156 16.11 8.55 5.14
N VAL A 157 15.73 7.26 5.05
CA VAL A 157 15.00 6.74 3.87
C VAL A 157 13.49 6.83 4.07
N PRO A 158 12.73 7.24 3.04
CA PRO A 158 11.28 7.36 3.16
C PRO A 158 10.64 5.96 3.29
N GLY A 159 9.73 5.85 4.24
CA GLY A 159 8.86 4.69 4.39
C GLY A 159 7.48 5.00 3.83
N TYR A 160 6.86 4.03 3.18
CA TYR A 160 5.51 4.16 2.63
C TYR A 160 4.61 3.10 3.23
N ILE A 161 3.30 3.37 3.25
CA ILE A 161 2.31 2.50 3.87
C ILE A 161 1.05 2.39 3.00
N SER A 162 0.51 1.18 2.93
CA SER A 162 -0.84 0.88 2.44
C SER A 162 -1.68 0.41 3.62
N THR A 163 -2.23 1.37 4.37
CA THR A 163 -2.97 1.08 5.62
C THR A 163 -4.41 0.67 5.39
N LEU A 164 -5.07 1.31 4.41
CA LEU A 164 -6.46 1.07 4.08
C LEU A 164 -6.54 0.70 2.60
N GLN A 165 -7.27 -0.38 2.28
CA GLN A 165 -7.55 -0.79 0.92
C GLN A 165 -9.04 -1.03 0.78
N ALA A 166 -9.63 -0.51 -0.29
CA ALA A 166 -11.02 -0.77 -0.66
C ALA A 166 -11.01 -1.66 -1.91
N PHE A 167 -11.78 -2.75 -1.90
CA PHE A 167 -11.84 -3.66 -3.05
C PHE A 167 -13.16 -4.43 -3.06
N ALA A 168 -13.72 -4.63 -4.25
CA ALA A 168 -14.95 -5.38 -4.44
C ALA A 168 -14.76 -6.90 -4.46
N SER A 169 -13.53 -7.38 -4.67
CA SER A 169 -13.21 -8.81 -4.68
C SER A 169 -11.72 -9.08 -4.41
N GLU A 170 -11.38 -10.31 -4.02
CA GLU A 170 -10.00 -10.75 -3.80
C GLU A 170 -9.12 -10.62 -5.05
N ASN A 171 -9.67 -10.84 -6.24
CA ASN A 171 -8.94 -10.68 -7.50
C ASN A 171 -8.54 -9.22 -7.75
N VAL A 172 -9.44 -8.28 -7.44
CA VAL A 172 -9.12 -6.85 -7.50
C VAL A 172 -8.07 -6.51 -6.46
N TYR A 173 -8.22 -7.00 -5.23
CA TYR A 173 -7.24 -6.82 -4.17
C TYR A 173 -5.83 -7.25 -4.59
N ARG A 174 -5.65 -8.50 -5.05
CA ARG A 174 -4.36 -9.01 -5.53
C ARG A 174 -3.78 -8.16 -6.65
N SER A 175 -4.62 -7.71 -7.57
CA SER A 175 -4.19 -6.84 -8.68
C SER A 175 -3.73 -5.46 -8.20
N LEU A 176 -4.43 -4.85 -7.24
CA LEU A 176 -4.02 -3.58 -6.61
C LEU A 176 -2.66 -3.71 -5.92
N ILE A 177 -2.47 -4.77 -5.13
CA ILE A 177 -1.21 -5.02 -4.41
C ILE A 177 -0.07 -5.26 -5.39
N LYS A 178 -0.28 -6.11 -6.40
CA LYS A 178 0.72 -6.41 -7.42
C LYS A 178 1.14 -5.13 -8.17
N LEU A 179 0.18 -4.29 -8.56
CA LEU A 179 0.50 -3.06 -9.28
C LEU A 179 1.19 -2.04 -8.39
N THR A 180 0.71 -1.83 -7.17
CA THR A 180 1.34 -0.93 -6.19
C THR A 180 2.78 -1.34 -5.94
N THR A 181 2.99 -2.63 -5.71
CA THR A 181 4.32 -3.24 -5.49
C THR A 181 5.24 -2.99 -6.68
N LYS A 182 4.75 -3.21 -7.90
CA LYS A 182 5.50 -2.94 -9.13
C LYS A 182 5.92 -1.47 -9.22
N GLN A 183 4.98 -0.54 -9.04
CA GLN A 183 5.26 0.89 -9.08
C GLN A 183 6.26 1.31 -7.99
N PHE A 184 6.14 0.74 -6.80
CA PHE A 184 7.06 0.98 -5.70
C PHE A 184 8.48 0.56 -6.07
N LEU A 185 8.65 -0.68 -6.55
CA LEU A 185 9.95 -1.21 -6.94
C LEU A 185 10.59 -0.43 -8.10
N GLU A 186 9.78 0.12 -9.00
CA GLU A 186 10.25 0.88 -10.17
C GLU A 186 10.60 2.34 -9.85
N LEU A 187 9.87 3.00 -8.93
CA LEU A 187 9.94 4.46 -8.77
C LEU A 187 10.42 4.93 -7.39
N ALA A 188 10.50 4.06 -6.38
CA ALA A 188 10.95 4.47 -5.05
C ALA A 188 12.46 4.73 -5.00
N ALA A 189 12.86 5.62 -4.10
CA ALA A 189 14.27 5.89 -3.88
C ALA A 189 14.97 4.63 -3.28
N PRO A 190 16.24 4.36 -3.63
CA PRO A 190 16.99 3.25 -3.04
C PRO A 190 16.93 3.23 -1.51
N GLY A 191 16.68 2.05 -0.93
CA GLY A 191 16.56 1.85 0.51
C GLY A 191 15.20 2.23 1.10
N SER A 192 14.27 2.77 0.31
CA SER A 192 12.87 2.94 0.74
C SER A 192 12.22 1.59 1.03
N TYR A 193 11.19 1.59 1.88
CA TYR A 193 10.39 0.41 2.20
C TYR A 193 8.90 0.72 2.13
N HIS A 194 8.10 -0.31 1.85
CA HIS A 194 6.65 -0.21 1.78
C HIS A 194 6.02 -1.21 2.75
N LEU A 195 5.24 -0.72 3.70
CA LEU A 195 4.50 -1.56 4.66
C LEU A 195 3.08 -1.74 4.14
N LEU A 196 2.67 -2.99 4.01
CA LEU A 196 1.37 -3.37 3.48
C LEU A 196 0.59 -4.09 4.58
N TRP A 197 -0.60 -3.58 4.91
CA TRP A 197 -1.51 -4.30 5.79
C TRP A 197 -2.27 -5.34 4.96
N ALA A 198 -1.87 -6.60 5.05
CA ALA A 198 -2.33 -7.68 4.18
C ALA A 198 -2.06 -9.04 4.84
N ASN A 199 -2.98 -9.98 4.65
CA ASN A 199 -2.75 -11.35 5.09
C ASN A 199 -1.77 -12.03 4.12
N SER A 200 -0.75 -12.71 4.67
CA SER A 200 0.29 -13.40 3.89
C SER A 200 -0.24 -14.52 2.98
N THR A 201 -1.47 -15.01 3.21
CA THR A 201 -2.12 -16.01 2.34
C THR A 201 -2.84 -15.41 1.14
N THR A 202 -3.05 -14.10 1.12
CA THR A 202 -3.77 -13.37 0.06
C THR A 202 -2.86 -12.67 -0.94
N SER A 203 -1.54 -12.76 -0.79
CA SER A 203 -0.53 -12.33 -1.77
C SER A 203 -0.19 -13.43 -2.75
#